data_AF-A0A4R8WGU6-F1
#
_entry.id   AF-A0A4R8WGU6-F1
#
_cell.length_a   1.000
_cell.length_b   1.000
_cell.length_c   1.000
_cell.angle_alpha   90.00
_cell.angle_beta   90.00
_cell.angle_gamma   90.00
#
_symmetry.space_group_name_H-M   'P 1'
#
loop_
_entity.id
_entity.type
_entity.pdbx_description
1 polymer ?
#
loop_
_entity_poly.entity_id
_entity_poly.type
_entity_poly.pdbx_seq_one_letter_code
_entity_poly.pdbx_strand_id
1 'polypeptide(L)' 'MPAFLVRHVWDEWLRPGKLTDPGDLLDLLDLSSPAVAESVMSHPVSCRVNNARVPDAEKEGPALTAPVEL' A
#
# COMPACT_ATOMS: atom_id res chain seq x y z
N MET A 1 -2.46 1.05 9.28
CA MET A 1 -2.70 0.73 7.84
C MET A 1 -2.20 1.89 7.01
N PRO A 2 -1.64 1.64 5.81
CA PRO A 2 -1.43 2.69 4.82
C PRO A 2 -2.76 3.39 4.49
N ALA A 3 -2.69 4.65 4.05
CA ALA A 3 -3.80 5.26 3.34
C ALA A 3 -3.81 4.72 1.90
N PHE A 4 -4.98 4.33 1.39
CA PHE A 4 -5.11 3.71 0.08
C PHE A 4 -5.84 4.62 -0.89
N LEU A 5 -5.36 4.69 -2.13
CA LEU A 5 -5.90 5.54 -3.18
C LEU A 5 -6.56 4.70 -4.29
N VAL A 6 -7.85 4.92 -4.54
CA VAL A 6 -8.54 4.40 -5.72
C VAL A 6 -7.99 5.05 -6.99
N ARG A 7 -7.95 4.33 -8.11
CA ARG A 7 -7.19 4.77 -9.28
C ARG A 7 -7.58 6.16 -9.80
N HIS A 8 -8.86 6.52 -9.74
CA HIS A 8 -9.35 7.79 -10.29
C HIS A 8 -8.99 9.02 -9.45
N VAL A 9 -8.52 8.86 -8.21
CA VAL A 9 -8.10 9.99 -7.36
C VAL A 9 -6.59 10.27 -7.41
N TRP A 10 -5.81 9.45 -8.14
CA TRP A 10 -4.35 9.56 -8.17
C TRP A 10 -3.87 10.89 -8.75
N ASP A 11 -4.53 11.37 -9.81
CA ASP A 11 -4.13 12.61 -10.49
C ASP A 11 -4.34 13.83 -9.59
N GLU A 12 -5.42 13.86 -8.80
CA GLU A 12 -5.66 14.93 -7.83
C GLU A 12 -4.67 14.86 -6.67
N TRP A 13 -4.41 13.66 -6.14
CA TRP A 13 -3.43 13.46 -5.07
C TRP A 13 -2.00 13.87 -5.47
N LEU A 14 -1.60 13.61 -6.71
CA LEU A 14 -0.28 13.93 -7.24
C LEU A 14 -0.21 15.33 -7.89
N ARG A 15 -1.31 16.10 -7.86
CA ARG A 15 -1.40 17.39 -8.55
C ARG A 15 -0.34 18.35 -7.98
N PRO A 16 0.60 18.83 -8.81
CA PRO A 16 1.62 19.74 -8.35
C PRO A 16 0.99 21.11 -8.03
N GLY A 17 1.29 21.65 -6.86
CA GLY A 17 0.76 22.94 -6.45
C GLY A 17 0.80 23.12 -4.95
N LYS A 18 0.55 24.35 -4.49
CA LYS A 18 0.28 24.56 -3.06
C LYS A 18 -1.14 24.10 -2.78
N LEU A 19 -1.28 23.34 -1.71
CA LEU A 19 -2.60 23.03 -1.14
C LEU A 19 -3.20 24.32 -0.61
N THR A 20 -4.32 24.72 -1.19
CA THR A 20 -5.10 25.87 -0.72
C THR A 20 -6.03 25.47 0.42
N ASP A 21 -6.52 24.23 0.37
CA ASP A 21 -7.31 23.60 1.43
C ASP A 21 -6.84 22.14 1.63
N PRO A 22 -6.06 21.86 2.68
CA PRO A 22 -5.66 20.50 3.00
C PRO A 22 -6.82 19.57 3.39
N GLY A 23 -7.97 20.13 3.83
CA GLY A 23 -9.14 19.36 4.24
C GLY A 23 -9.70 18.50 3.12
N ASP A 24 -9.78 19.05 1.91
CA ASP A 24 -10.27 18.35 0.72
C ASP A 24 -9.50 17.05 0.44
N LEU A 25 -8.17 17.05 0.68
CA LEU A 25 -7.35 15.85 0.48
C LEU A 25 -7.55 14.82 1.59
N LEU A 26 -7.83 15.25 2.82
CA LEU A 26 -8.14 14.34 3.92
C LEU A 26 -9.49 13.66 3.68
N ASP A 27 -10.49 14.42 3.25
CA ASP A 27 -11.81 13.88 2.89
C ASP A 27 -11.70 12.86 1.74
N LEU A 28 -10.82 13.14 0.76
CA LEU A 28 -10.51 12.20 -0.33
C LEU A 28 -9.88 10.89 0.20
N LEU A 29 -8.98 10.97 1.18
CA LEU A 29 -8.39 9.78 1.81
C LEU A 29 -9.42 8.97 2.61
N ASP A 30 -10.30 9.66 3.34
CA ASP A 30 -11.34 9.05 4.16
C ASP A 30 -12.39 8.31 3.30
N LEU A 31 -12.67 8.82 2.10
CA LEU A 31 -13.52 8.12 1.13
C LEU A 31 -12.80 6.95 0.45
N SER A 32 -11.55 7.15 0.04
CA SER A 32 -10.81 6.20 -0.79
C SER A 32 -10.26 5.00 -0.01
N SER A 33 -9.74 5.23 1.20
CA SER A 33 -9.04 4.19 1.96
C SER A 33 -9.94 3.01 2.36
N PRO A 34 -11.18 3.22 2.85
CA PRO A 34 -12.07 2.12 3.19
C PRO A 34 -12.42 1.25 1.97
N ALA A 35 -12.71 1.89 0.83
CA ALA A 35 -13.08 1.19 -0.40
C ALA A 35 -11.98 0.23 -0.88
N VAL A 36 -10.72 0.62 -0.75
CA VAL A 36 -9.59 -0.29 -1.08
C VAL A 36 -9.38 -1.30 0.04
N ALA A 37 -9.44 -0.90 1.31
CA ALA A 37 -9.22 -1.78 2.45
C ALA A 37 -10.17 -2.99 2.45
N GLU A 38 -11.42 -2.81 2.03
CA GLU A 38 -12.39 -3.91 1.86
C GLU A 38 -11.96 -4.98 0.84
N SER A 39 -11.12 -4.60 -0.13
CA SER A 39 -10.58 -5.53 -1.14
C SER A 39 -9.23 -6.16 -0.75
N VAL A 40 -8.62 -5.72 0.36
CA VAL A 40 -7.30 -6.20 0.77
C VAL A 40 -7.43 -7.58 1.40
N MET A 41 -6.70 -8.54 0.83
CA MET A 41 -6.50 -9.87 1.41
C MET A 41 -5.07 -9.99 1.93
N SER A 42 -4.91 -10.69 3.06
CA SER A 42 -3.61 -11.00 3.64
C SER A 42 -3.46 -12.50 3.88
N HIS A 43 -2.25 -13.02 3.77
CA HIS A 43 -1.91 -14.39 4.12
C HIS A 43 -0.58 -14.43 4.89
N PRO A 44 -0.31 -15.49 5.68
CA PRO A 44 0.98 -15.68 6.33
C PRO A 44 2.12 -15.80 5.31
N VAL A 45 3.32 -15.36 5.69
CA VAL A 45 4.55 -15.44 4.87
C VAL A 45 5.74 -15.88 5.75
N SER A 46 6.85 -16.25 5.11
CA SER A 46 8.06 -16.67 5.80
C SER A 46 8.66 -15.56 6.68
N CYS A 47 9.12 -15.91 7.88
CA CYS A 47 9.84 -14.99 8.78
C CYS A 47 11.14 -14.43 8.18
N ARG A 48 11.63 -15.01 7.06
CA ARG A 48 12.76 -14.50 6.28
C ARG A 48 12.56 -13.05 5.84
N VAL A 49 11.33 -12.64 5.57
CA VAL A 49 11.00 -11.26 5.14
C VAL A 49 11.44 -10.20 6.15
N ASN A 50 11.61 -10.58 7.43
CA ASN A 50 12.05 -9.66 8.48
C ASN A 50 13.51 -9.21 8.32
N ASN A 51 14.34 -9.94 7.57
CA ASN A 51 15.74 -9.59 7.37
C ASN A 51 15.94 -8.73 6.12
N ALA A 52 16.15 -7.43 6.29
CA ALA A 52 16.39 -6.50 5.18
C ALA A 52 17.69 -6.77 4.39
N ARG A 53 18.60 -7.62 4.90
CA ARG A 53 19.87 -8.00 4.27
C ARG A 53 19.80 -9.32 3.48
N VAL A 54 18.62 -9.84 3.19
CA VAL A 54 18.48 -10.97 2.25
C VAL A 54 19.10 -10.63 0.88
N PRO A 55 19.62 -11.62 0.13
CA PRO A 55 20.19 -11.40 -1.20
C PRO A 55 19.20 -10.71 -2.15
N ASP A 56 19.68 -9.83 -3.04
CA ASP A 56 18.80 -9.07 -3.94
C ASP A 56 17.99 -9.98 -4.88
N ALA A 57 18.59 -11.09 -5.32
CA ALA A 57 17.88 -12.12 -6.09
C ALA A 57 16.67 -12.70 -5.35
N GLU A 58 16.70 -12.76 -4.01
CA GLU A 58 15.55 -13.18 -3.21
C GLU A 58 14.51 -12.07 -3.03
N LYS A 59 14.92 -10.79 -3.06
CA LYS A 59 14.01 -9.63 -2.99
C LYS A 59 13.18 -9.49 -4.26
N GLU A 60 13.80 -9.78 -5.41
CA GLU A 60 13.15 -9.74 -6.71
C GLU A 60 12.23 -10.96 -6.94
N GLY A 61 12.45 -12.03 -6.18
CA GLY A 61 11.65 -13.25 -6.24
C GLY A 61 10.37 -13.19 -5.39
N PRO A 62 9.37 -14.03 -5.69
CA PRO A 62 8.11 -14.07 -4.94
C PRO A 62 8.25 -14.75 -3.56
N ALA A 63 9.40 -15.35 -3.25
CA ALA A 63 9.56 -16.22 -2.08
C ALA A 63 9.32 -15.52 -0.74
N LEU A 64 9.61 -14.21 -0.64
CA LEU A 64 9.40 -13.43 0.58
C LEU A 64 7.92 -13.09 0.82
N THR A 65 7.10 -13.06 -0.23
CA THR A 65 5.67 -12.75 -0.19
C THR A 65 4.80 -13.94 -0.58
N ALA A 66 5.38 -15.14 -0.72
CA ALA A 66 4.63 -16.35 -1.00
C ALA A 66 3.90 -16.83 0.27
N PRO A 67 2.67 -17.36 0.14
CA PRO A 67 1.97 -17.98 1.26
C PRO A 67 2.77 -19.13 1.88
N VAL A 68 2.69 -19.28 3.20
CA VAL A 68 3.23 -20.43 3.94
C VAL A 68 2.12 -21.14 4.71
N GLU A 69 2.24 -22.45 4.88
CA GLU A 69 1.37 -23.18 5.82
C GLU A 69 1.83 -22.94 7.27
N LEU A 70 0.85 -22.86 8.18
CA LEU A 70 1.06 -22.61 9.61
C LEU A 70 1.17 -23.90 10.41
#